data_AF-A0A914Z0Y7-F1
#
_entry.id   AF-A0A914Z0Y7-F1
#
_cell.length_a   1.000
_cell.length_b   1.000
_cell.length_c   1.000
_cell.angle_alpha   90.00
_cell.angle_beta   90.00
_cell.angle_gamma   90.00
#
_symmetry.space_group_name_H-M   'P 1'
#
loop_
_entity.id
_entity.type
_entity.pdbx_description
1 polymer ?
#
loop_
_entity_poly.entity_id
_entity_poly.type
_entity_poly.pdbx_seq_one_letter_code
_entity_poly.pdbx_strand_id
1 'polypeptide(L)'
;MFNKNKEENRRGFATEIQYFTVSEIRPNLHVTGYGLLSDEKIRDLGYTHAVDATNKFKIHMIKDVEYFNVRVEDRSIDDIKRYFKDATDFIQNAIEMVSI
;
A
#
# COMPACT_ATOMS: atom_id res chain seq x y z
N MET A 1 -42.34 -13.86 19.64
CA MET A 1 -41.58 -12.91 20.50
C MET A 1 -40.28 -12.60 19.78
N PHE A 2 -40.15 -11.40 19.23
CA PHE A 2 -38.94 -10.93 18.55
C PHE A 2 -37.92 -10.51 19.61
N ASN A 3 -36.73 -11.11 19.59
CA ASN A 3 -35.66 -10.73 20.51
C ASN A 3 -34.93 -9.52 19.93
N LYS A 4 -35.28 -8.33 20.43
CA LYS A 4 -34.52 -7.09 20.27
C LYS A 4 -33.28 -7.18 21.17
N ASN A 5 -32.20 -6.54 20.71
CA ASN A 5 -30.98 -6.19 21.44
C ASN A 5 -29.80 -7.17 21.32
N LYS A 6 -29.02 -6.97 20.25
CA LYS A 6 -27.57 -6.67 20.37
C LYS A 6 -27.04 -6.12 19.04
N GLU A 7 -27.65 -5.01 18.60
CA GLU A 7 -27.16 -4.13 17.52
C GLU A 7 -26.32 -2.95 18.07
N GLU A 8 -25.78 -3.07 19.27
CA GLU A 8 -24.99 -2.01 19.91
C GLU A 8 -23.56 -2.48 20.18
N ASN A 9 -22.77 -2.52 19.11
CA ASN A 9 -21.34 -2.21 19.20
C ASN A 9 -20.81 -1.71 17.85
N ARG A 10 -21.53 -0.76 17.25
CA ARG A 10 -21.01 0.09 16.17
C ARG A 10 -20.05 1.10 16.79
N ARG A 11 -18.86 0.64 17.19
CA ARG A 11 -17.74 1.52 17.50
C ARG A 11 -17.28 2.16 16.20
N GLY A 12 -17.57 3.46 16.07
CA GLY A 12 -16.89 4.41 15.20
C GLY A 12 -16.79 4.01 13.73
N PHE A 13 -17.75 4.47 12.92
CA PHE A 13 -17.55 4.59 11.48
C PHE A 13 -16.40 5.59 11.22
N ALA A 14 -15.16 5.12 11.26
CA ALA A 14 -14.26 5.52 10.19
C ALA A 14 -14.89 4.89 8.95
N THR A 15 -15.43 5.73 8.07
CA THR A 15 -15.78 5.30 6.71
C THR A 15 -14.60 4.50 6.17
N GLU A 16 -14.74 3.18 6.07
CA GLU A 16 -13.76 2.29 5.47
C GLU A 16 -13.57 2.77 4.03
N ILE A 17 -12.55 3.61 3.79
CA ILE A 17 -12.00 3.77 2.45
C ILE A 17 -11.27 2.47 2.18
N GLN A 18 -12.05 1.48 1.77
CA GLN A 18 -11.52 0.27 1.21
C GLN A 18 -10.94 0.70 -0.14
N TYR A 19 -9.61 0.89 -0.18
CA TYR A 19 -8.90 1.17 -1.42
C TYR A 19 -9.11 -0.05 -2.32
N PHE A 20 -10.15 0.00 -3.15
CA PHE A 20 -10.53 -1.03 -4.13
C PHE A 20 -9.95 -0.75 -5.52
N THR A 21 -9.18 0.32 -5.65
CA THR A 21 -8.73 0.83 -6.94
C THR A 21 -7.25 1.14 -6.89
N VAL A 22 -6.57 0.91 -8.01
CA VAL A 22 -5.28 1.54 -8.29
C VAL A 22 -5.55 2.99 -8.68
N SER A 23 -4.95 3.93 -7.96
CA SER A 23 -5.08 5.36 -8.23
C SER A 23 -3.72 5.93 -8.60
N GLU A 24 -3.63 6.58 -9.75
CA GLU A 24 -2.46 7.38 -10.11
C GLU A 24 -2.46 8.67 -9.28
N ILE A 25 -1.37 8.92 -8.55
CA ILE A 25 -1.20 10.14 -7.75
C ILE A 25 -0.37 11.16 -8.52
N ARG A 26 0.61 10.69 -9.31
CA ARG A 26 1.48 11.46 -10.21
C ARG A 26 1.93 10.54 -11.35
N PRO A 27 2.46 11.09 -12.46
CA PRO A 27 3.09 10.28 -13.50
C PRO A 27 4.08 9.27 -12.91
N ASN A 28 3.90 8.00 -13.24
CA ASN A 28 4.68 6.85 -12.76
C ASN A 28 4.57 6.56 -11.24
N LEU A 29 3.62 7.16 -10.52
CA LEU A 29 3.40 6.93 -9.08
C LEU A 29 1.94 6.61 -8.80
N HIS A 30 1.71 5.38 -8.35
CA HIS A 30 0.37 4.85 -8.09
C HIS A 30 0.24 4.37 -6.65
N VAL A 31 -0.97 4.46 -6.11
CA VAL A 31 -1.35 3.92 -4.80
C VAL A 31 -2.43 2.88 -4.99
N THR A 32 -2.30 1.75 -4.30
CA THR A 32 -3.24 0.63 -4.39
C THR A 32 -3.42 -0.04 -3.04
N GLY A 33 -4.58 -0.63 -2.82
CA GLY A 33 -4.80 -1.59 -1.73
C GLY A 33 -4.01 -2.88 -1.93
N TYR A 34 -3.73 -3.57 -0.83
CA TYR A 34 -3.06 -4.87 -0.85
C TYR A 34 -3.91 -5.92 -1.58
N GLY A 35 -3.29 -6.66 -2.50
CA GLY A 35 -3.92 -7.78 -3.20
C GLY A 35 -4.86 -7.39 -4.36
N LEU A 36 -4.95 -6.11 -4.73
CA LEU A 36 -5.77 -5.69 -5.88
C LEU A 36 -5.13 -5.96 -7.24
N LEU A 37 -3.80 -6.04 -7.27
CA LEU A 37 -3.05 -6.24 -8.49
C LEU A 37 -2.51 -7.66 -8.54
N SER A 38 -2.77 -8.35 -9.66
CA SER A 38 -2.09 -9.61 -9.98
C SER A 38 -0.67 -9.34 -10.47
N ASP A 39 0.21 -10.34 -10.32
CA ASP A 39 1.57 -10.30 -10.87
C ASP A 39 1.59 -9.98 -12.37
N GLU A 40 0.62 -10.50 -13.12
CA GLU A 40 0.45 -10.22 -14.54
C GLU A 40 0.14 -8.74 -14.78
N LYS A 41 -0.82 -8.18 -14.03
CA LYS A 41 -1.18 -6.77 -14.18
C LYS A 41 -0.04 -5.83 -13.81
N ILE A 42 0.77 -6.20 -12.81
CA ILE A 42 1.96 -5.43 -12.41
C ILE A 42 3.00 -5.41 -13.53
N ARG A 43 3.23 -6.54 -14.20
CA ARG A 43 4.14 -6.62 -15.35
C ARG A 43 3.60 -5.87 -16.57
N ASP A 44 2.32 -6.03 -16.88
CA ASP A 44 1.69 -5.40 -18.05
C ASP A 44 1.69 -3.86 -17.95
N LEU A 45 1.56 -3.35 -16.74
CA LEU A 45 1.64 -1.91 -16.46
C LEU A 45 3.09 -1.41 -16.36
N GLY A 46 4.09 -2.30 -16.43
CA GLY A 46 5.50 -1.95 -16.39
C GLY A 46 5.97 -1.45 -15.03
N TYR A 47 5.31 -1.82 -13.93
CA TYR A 47 5.79 -1.44 -12.60
C TYR A 47 7.07 -2.19 -12.26
N THR A 48 8.10 -1.44 -11.89
CA THR A 48 9.44 -1.96 -11.57
C THR A 48 9.81 -1.79 -10.09
N HIS A 49 9.10 -0.95 -9.36
CA HIS A 49 9.37 -0.63 -7.96
C HIS A 49 8.08 -0.57 -7.15
N ALA A 50 8.12 -1.07 -5.91
CA ALA A 50 7.00 -1.06 -4.99
C ALA A 50 7.44 -0.62 -3.58
N VAL A 51 6.69 0.32 -2.99
CA VAL A 51 6.78 0.60 -1.55
C VAL A 51 5.70 -0.21 -0.86
N ASP A 52 6.10 -1.21 -0.08
CA ASP A 52 5.19 -2.01 0.73
C ASP A 52 5.09 -1.41 2.13
N ALA A 53 3.93 -0.85 2.47
CA ALA A 53 3.65 -0.27 3.77
C ALA A 53 2.84 -1.19 4.71
N THR A 54 3.00 -2.51 4.57
CA THR A 54 2.34 -3.50 5.41
C THR A 54 3.24 -4.04 6.52
N ASN A 55 2.65 -4.43 7.65
CA ASN A 55 3.35 -5.17 8.71
C ASN A 55 3.44 -6.69 8.44
N LYS A 56 3.34 -7.13 7.19
CA LYS A 56 3.36 -8.58 6.86
C LYS A 56 4.80 -9.08 6.70
N PHE A 57 5.14 -10.14 7.42
CA PHE A 57 6.48 -10.74 7.36
C PHE A 57 6.73 -11.61 6.12
N LYS A 58 5.67 -12.12 5.49
CA LYS A 58 5.74 -12.97 4.30
C LYS A 58 4.87 -12.37 3.21
N ILE A 59 5.49 -11.51 2.43
CA ILE A 59 4.87 -10.86 1.28
C ILE A 59 5.27 -11.64 0.04
N HIS A 60 4.33 -11.87 -0.87
CA HIS A 60 4.63 -12.42 -2.18
C HIS A 60 5.39 -11.36 -2.97
N MET A 61 6.64 -11.66 -3.31
CA MET A 61 7.52 -10.76 -4.03
C MET A 61 7.45 -11.09 -5.50
N ILE A 62 7.09 -10.11 -6.31
CA ILE A 62 7.00 -10.28 -7.76
C ILE A 62 8.39 -10.18 -8.35
N LYS A 63 8.71 -11.12 -9.26
CA LYS A 63 9.98 -11.14 -9.96
C LYS A 63 10.20 -9.84 -10.74
N ASP A 64 11.43 -9.34 -10.74
CA ASP A 64 11.88 -8.14 -11.46
C ASP A 64 11.22 -6.84 -10.96
N VAL A 65 10.57 -6.86 -9.78
CA VAL A 65 10.11 -5.69 -9.04
C VAL A 65 10.99 -5.50 -7.81
N GLU A 66 11.55 -4.32 -7.63
CA GLU A 66 12.29 -3.94 -6.43
C GLU A 66 11.33 -3.45 -5.34
N TYR A 67 11.60 -3.81 -4.08
CA TYR A 67 10.72 -3.45 -2.97
C TYR A 67 11.44 -2.68 -1.88
N PHE A 68 10.81 -1.61 -1.44
CA PHE A 68 11.13 -0.94 -0.18
C PHE A 68 10.06 -1.26 0.85
N ASN A 69 10.44 -1.94 1.94
CA ASN A 69 9.52 -2.42 2.96
C ASN A 69 9.44 -1.46 4.15
N VAL A 70 8.29 -0.80 4.32
CA VAL A 70 7.95 0.04 5.46
C VAL A 70 7.13 -0.79 6.45
N ARG A 71 7.82 -1.46 7.36
CA ARG A 71 7.18 -2.31 8.40
C ARG A 71 6.60 -1.45 9.52
N VAL A 72 5.32 -1.11 9.37
CA VAL A 72 4.54 -0.30 10.33
C VAL A 72 3.13 -0.88 10.45
N GLU A 73 2.52 -0.72 11.63
CA GLU A 73 1.10 -0.95 11.84
C GLU A 73 0.31 0.33 11.54
N ASP A 74 -0.93 0.18 11.08
CA ASP A 74 -1.86 1.29 10.92
C ASP A 74 -2.40 1.74 12.30
N ARG A 75 -1.51 2.34 13.09
CA ARG A 75 -1.78 2.84 14.44
C ARG A 75 -1.10 4.17 14.65
N SER A 76 -1.75 5.05 15.39
CA SER A 76 -1.24 6.39 15.71
C SER A 76 0.05 6.42 16.54
N ILE A 77 0.42 5.29 17.14
CA ILE A 77 1.61 5.17 17.99
C ILE A 77 2.87 4.81 17.21
N ASP A 78 2.74 4.38 15.95
CA ASP A 78 3.90 4.01 15.14
C ASP A 78 4.56 5.25 14.52
N ASP A 79 5.89 5.29 14.62
CA ASP A 79 6.68 6.35 14.00
C ASP A 79 6.93 6.03 12.52
N ILE A 80 6.02 6.47 11.66
CA ILE A 80 6.17 6.34 10.21
C ILE A 80 7.17 7.37 9.64
N LYS A 81 7.47 8.46 10.36
CA LYS A 81 8.29 9.56 9.85
C LYS A 81 9.72 9.12 9.59
N ARG A 82 10.22 8.15 10.36
CA ARG A 82 11.55 7.57 10.19
C ARG A 82 11.79 6.98 8.79
N TYR A 83 10.73 6.63 8.07
CA TYR A 83 10.83 6.04 6.72
C TYR A 83 10.70 7.06 5.59
N PHE A 84 10.31 8.30 5.88
CA PHE A 84 9.94 9.25 4.83
C PHE A 84 11.08 9.50 3.87
N LYS A 85 12.29 9.77 4.41
CA LYS A 85 13.47 10.04 3.59
C LYS A 85 13.81 8.86 2.69
N ASP A 86 13.94 7.68 3.27
CA ASP A 86 14.38 6.49 2.53
C ASP A 86 13.34 6.05 1.48
N ALA A 87 12.04 6.17 1.80
CA ALA A 87 10.96 5.91 0.87
C ALA A 87 10.96 6.92 -0.30
N THR A 88 11.17 8.21 -0.02
CA THR A 88 11.24 9.22 -1.07
C THR A 88 12.47 9.05 -1.95
N ASP A 89 13.62 8.72 -1.37
CA ASP A 89 14.86 8.47 -2.12
C ASP A 89 14.67 7.25 -3.04
N PHE A 90 14.04 6.18 -2.55
CA PHE A 90 13.71 5.00 -3.35
C PHE A 90 12.81 5.33 -4.54
N ILE A 91 11.74 6.09 -4.31
CA ILE A 91 10.82 6.53 -5.39
C ILE A 91 11.55 7.41 -6.40
N GLN A 92 12.38 8.35 -5.94
CA GLN A 92 13.10 9.28 -6.81
C GLN A 92 14.10 8.54 -7.71
N ASN A 93 14.89 7.63 -7.13
CA ASN A 93 15.86 6.82 -7.87
C ASN A 93 15.17 5.95 -8.94
N ALA A 94 13.99 5.39 -8.63
CA ALA A 94 13.21 4.62 -9.59
C ALA A 94 12.80 5.45 -10.83
N ILE A 95 12.40 6.71 -10.63
CA ILE A 95 11.98 7.61 -11.71
C ILE A 95 13.17 8.04 -12.57
N GLU A 96 14.33 8.31 -11.95
CA GLU A 96 15.54 8.72 -12.66
C GLU A 96 16.09 7.61 -13.54
N MET A 97 16.00 6.34 -13.11
CA MET A 97 16.41 5.19 -13.91
C MET A 97 15.56 4.98 -15.18
N VAL A 98 14.31 5.45 -15.18
CA VAL A 98 13.40 5.34 -16.34
C VAL A 98 13.61 6.49 -17.34
N SER A 99 14.31 7.56 -16.95
CA SER A 99 14.43 8.80 -17.73
C SER A 99 15.68 8.87 -18.62
N ILE A 100 16.29 7.73 -18.94
CA ILE A 100 17.55 7.61 -19.72
C ILE A 100 17.28 6.96 -21.08
#